data_AF-R9L170-F1
#
_entry.id   AF-R9L170-F1
#
_cell.length_a   1.000
_cell.length_b   1.000
_cell.length_c   1.000
_cell.angle_alpha   90.00
_cell.angle_beta   90.00
_cell.angle_gamma   90.00
#
_symmetry.space_group_name_H-M   'P 1'
#
loop_
_entity.id
_entity.type
_entity.pdbx_description
1 polymer ?
#
loop_
_entity_poly.entity_id
_entity_poly.type
_entity_poly.pdbx_seq_one_letter_code
_entity_poly.pdbx_strand_id
1 'polypeptide(L)'
;MRIMNPFFWKRYKRRKQGILDIQLELNNDTNINIELQIKQQSHWEKRSIFYPAKMYTADLRRGEAYKKAKKCIAISILDFNIDERADYHNIYALRDKHGKLYLDVLELHTIELKKNPNKEKPCPLNEWHSLFNAKTEEDRLKNQRFFNRQICADAQIRRLW
;
A
#
# COMPACT_ATOMS: atom_id res chain seq x y z
N MET A 1 -6.54 -4.39 14.05
CA MET A 1 -6.38 -4.46 12.58
C MET A 1 -6.96 -5.79 12.14
N ARG A 2 -7.69 -5.82 11.03
CA ARG A 2 -8.28 -7.04 10.47
C ARG A 2 -7.90 -7.22 9.01
N ILE A 3 -7.65 -8.46 8.59
CA ILE A 3 -7.56 -8.83 7.17
C ILE A 3 -8.99 -8.89 6.64
N MET A 4 -9.22 -8.22 5.52
CA MET A 4 -10.52 -8.11 4.88
C MET A 4 -10.62 -9.04 3.68
N ASN A 5 -11.85 -9.29 3.23
CA ASN A 5 -12.10 -10.04 2.02
C ASN A 5 -11.63 -9.20 0.80
N PRO A 6 -10.68 -9.69 -0.03
CA PRO A 6 -10.13 -8.94 -1.16
C PRO A 6 -11.08 -8.79 -2.37
N PHE A 7 -12.26 -9.42 -2.32
CA PHE A 7 -13.22 -9.41 -3.40
C PHE A 7 -14.20 -8.24 -3.25
N PHE A 8 -14.11 -7.26 -4.15
CA PHE A 8 -15.14 -6.23 -4.22
C PHE A 8 -16.41 -6.73 -4.91
N TRP A 9 -17.54 -6.65 -4.20
CA TRP A 9 -18.87 -6.95 -4.71
C TRP A 9 -19.20 -6.17 -6.00
N LYS A 10 -19.78 -6.85 -6.99
CA LYS A 10 -20.29 -6.22 -8.21
C LYS A 10 -21.71 -5.71 -7.96
N ARG A 11 -21.89 -4.39 -7.97
CA ARG A 11 -23.24 -3.78 -7.91
C ARG A 11 -24.04 -3.97 -9.21
N TYR A 12 -23.37 -4.15 -10.36
CA TYR A 12 -24.01 -4.33 -11.68
C TYR A 12 -23.23 -5.33 -12.55
N LYS A 13 -23.93 -6.10 -13.39
CA LYS A 13 -23.39 -7.20 -14.23
C LYS A 13 -22.23 -6.77 -15.15
N ARG A 14 -22.22 -5.51 -15.63
CA ARG A 14 -21.21 -4.97 -16.56
C ARG A 14 -20.03 -4.23 -15.89
N ARG A 15 -19.96 -4.15 -14.56
CA ARG A 15 -18.85 -3.46 -13.86
C ARG A 15 -17.61 -4.36 -13.72
N LYS A 16 -16.44 -3.76 -13.86
CA LYS A 16 -15.15 -4.43 -13.62
C LYS A 16 -15.08 -4.94 -12.17
N GLN A 17 -14.79 -6.23 -11.99
CA GLN A 17 -14.42 -6.75 -10.68
C GLN A 17 -13.05 -6.21 -10.32
N GLY A 18 -12.87 -5.84 -9.06
CA GLY A 18 -11.55 -5.61 -8.49
C GLY A 18 -11.34 -6.76 -7.54
N ILE A 19 -10.26 -7.50 -7.75
CA ILE A 19 -9.75 -8.50 -6.80
C ILE A 19 -8.42 -7.90 -6.36
N LEU A 20 -8.26 -7.78 -5.04
CA LEU A 20 -7.05 -7.28 -4.40
C LEU A 20 -6.13 -8.44 -4.01
N ASP A 21 -4.82 -8.20 -3.92
CA ASP A 21 -3.92 -9.21 -3.35
C ASP A 21 -4.14 -9.30 -1.83
N ILE A 22 -4.05 -8.17 -1.13
CA ILE A 22 -4.27 -8.08 0.31
C ILE A 22 -5.07 -6.82 0.64
N GLN A 23 -6.16 -6.97 1.39
CA GLN A 23 -6.91 -5.86 1.96
C GLN A 23 -6.88 -5.91 3.49
N LEU A 24 -6.60 -4.76 4.12
CA LEU A 24 -6.57 -4.60 5.57
C LEU A 24 -7.49 -3.46 5.98
N GLU A 25 -8.09 -3.56 7.16
CA GLU A 25 -8.70 -2.42 7.84
C GLU A 25 -8.00 -2.19 9.19
N LEU A 26 -7.54 -0.96 9.39
CA LEU A 26 -6.90 -0.51 10.62
C LEU A 26 -7.95 -0.16 11.69
N ASN A 27 -7.51 -0.04 12.95
CA ASN A 27 -8.41 0.29 14.08
C ASN A 27 -9.03 1.69 13.97
N ASN A 28 -8.46 2.57 13.17
CA ASN A 28 -8.96 3.93 12.91
C ASN A 28 -9.82 3.99 11.63
N ASP A 29 -10.38 2.86 11.20
CA ASP A 29 -11.18 2.73 9.96
C ASP A 29 -10.44 3.05 8.66
N THR A 30 -9.10 3.11 8.65
CA THR A 30 -8.36 3.25 7.39
C THR A 30 -8.31 1.91 6.65
N ASN A 31 -8.74 1.91 5.40
CA ASN A 31 -8.62 0.77 4.51
C ASN A 31 -7.28 0.80 3.78
N ILE A 32 -6.55 -0.31 3.79
CA ILE A 32 -5.27 -0.47 3.09
C ILE A 32 -5.40 -1.58 2.06
N ASN A 33 -4.96 -1.29 0.84
CA ASN A 33 -4.72 -2.27 -0.21
C ASN A 33 -3.21 -2.45 -0.41
N ILE A 34 -2.72 -3.68 -0.50
CA ILE A 34 -1.32 -3.98 -0.83
C ILE A 34 -1.31 -4.89 -2.06
N GLU A 35 -0.53 -4.51 -3.07
CA GLU A 35 -0.40 -5.21 -4.36
C GLU A 35 1.07 -5.47 -4.67
N LEU A 36 1.41 -6.68 -5.14
CA LEU A 36 2.74 -7.04 -5.60
C LEU A 36 2.76 -7.29 -7.10
N GLN A 37 3.63 -6.60 -7.83
CA GLN A 37 3.63 -6.68 -9.29
C GLN A 37 5.02 -6.88 -9.88
N ILE A 38 5.20 -8.05 -10.50
CA ILE A 38 6.47 -8.45 -11.13
C ILE A 38 6.64 -7.80 -12.51
N LYS A 39 5.54 -7.62 -13.25
CA LYS A 39 5.56 -7.06 -14.61
C LYS A 39 4.62 -5.87 -14.71
N GLN A 40 5.08 -4.82 -15.39
CA GLN A 40 4.26 -3.67 -15.72
C GLN A 40 3.15 -4.09 -16.68
N GLN A 41 1.92 -4.05 -16.19
CA GLN A 41 0.74 -4.33 -16.99
C GLN A 41 0.37 -3.10 -17.83
N SER A 42 -0.27 -3.30 -18.97
CA SER A 42 -0.80 -2.19 -19.76
C SER A 42 -1.77 -1.34 -18.93
N HIS A 43 -1.67 -0.02 -19.09
CA HIS A 43 -2.49 0.97 -18.36
C HIS A 43 -2.40 0.85 -16.83
N TRP A 44 -1.22 0.49 -16.31
CA TRP A 44 -0.97 0.33 -14.89
C TRP A 44 -1.45 1.51 -14.04
N GLU A 45 -1.15 2.75 -14.46
CA GLU A 45 -1.52 3.98 -13.73
C GLU A 45 -3.04 4.09 -13.54
N LYS A 46 -3.83 3.72 -14.55
CA LYS A 46 -5.29 3.71 -14.44
C LYS A 46 -5.78 2.64 -13.46
N ARG A 47 -5.07 1.50 -13.38
CA ARG A 47 -5.38 0.41 -12.45
C ARG A 47 -5.00 0.78 -11.02
N SER A 48 -3.84 1.38 -10.80
CA SER A 48 -3.37 1.80 -9.47
C SER A 48 -4.31 2.83 -8.84
N ILE A 49 -4.99 3.65 -9.64
CA ILE A 49 -6.06 4.57 -9.19
C ILE A 49 -7.41 3.84 -9.00
N PHE A 50 -7.75 2.90 -9.89
CA PHE A 50 -9.05 2.22 -9.87
C PHE A 50 -9.35 1.52 -8.54
N TYR A 51 -8.37 0.83 -7.96
CA TYR A 51 -8.55 0.06 -6.73
C TYR A 51 -8.85 0.94 -5.49
N PRO A 52 -8.03 1.94 -5.13
CA PRO A 52 -8.34 2.80 -3.99
C PRO A 52 -9.63 3.62 -4.20
N ALA A 53 -9.94 4.05 -5.44
CA ALA A 53 -11.22 4.69 -5.74
C ALA A 53 -12.42 3.76 -5.50
N LYS A 54 -12.29 2.48 -5.89
CA LYS A 54 -13.32 1.47 -5.64
C LYS A 54 -13.49 1.21 -4.15
N MET A 55 -12.38 1.07 -3.42
CA MET A 55 -12.33 0.87 -1.98
C MET A 55 -13.01 2.02 -1.23
N TYR A 56 -12.73 3.27 -1.62
CA TYR A 56 -13.31 4.48 -1.01
C TYR A 56 -14.84 4.52 -1.08
N THR A 57 -15.42 3.95 -2.15
CA THR A 57 -16.87 3.91 -2.35
C THR A 57 -17.52 2.61 -1.87
N ALA A 58 -16.76 1.59 -1.50
CA ALA A 58 -17.26 0.24 -1.27
C ALA A 58 -18.24 0.15 -0.08
N ASP A 59 -17.97 0.92 0.98
CA ASP A 59 -18.75 0.91 2.21
C ASP A 59 -19.88 1.94 2.22
N LEU A 60 -20.01 2.77 1.19
CA LEU A 60 -21.05 3.80 1.09
C LEU A 60 -22.34 3.23 0.47
N ARG A 61 -23.41 3.16 1.26
CA ARG A 61 -24.74 2.74 0.79
C ARG A 61 -25.61 3.95 0.44
N ARG A 62 -26.68 3.69 -0.35
CA ARG A 62 -27.63 4.74 -0.75
C ARG A 62 -28.29 5.33 0.50
N GLY A 63 -28.30 6.66 0.60
CA GLY A 63 -28.90 7.39 1.72
C GLY A 63 -27.98 7.61 2.92
N GLU A 64 -26.74 7.08 2.89
CA GLU A 64 -25.77 7.31 3.95
C GLU A 64 -25.00 8.63 3.77
N ALA A 65 -24.61 9.23 4.90
CA ALA A 65 -23.78 10.43 4.91
C ALA A 65 -22.35 10.14 4.46
N TYR A 66 -21.78 11.01 3.63
CA TYR A 66 -20.41 10.90 3.11
C TYR A 66 -19.31 10.90 4.19
N LYS A 67 -19.61 11.36 5.41
CA LYS A 67 -18.69 11.25 6.56
C LYS A 67 -18.29 9.82 6.91
N LYS A 68 -19.04 8.82 6.42
CA LYS A 68 -18.71 7.39 6.56
C LYS A 68 -17.64 6.92 5.58
N ALA A 69 -17.26 7.74 4.60
CA ALA A 69 -16.23 7.38 3.63
C ALA A 69 -14.88 7.26 4.34
N LYS A 70 -14.30 6.07 4.28
CA LYS A 70 -13.06 5.72 4.97
C LYS A 70 -11.83 6.17 4.18
N LYS A 71 -10.78 6.62 4.86
CA LYS A 71 -9.46 6.86 4.23
C LYS A 71 -8.98 5.56 3.58
N CYS A 72 -8.39 5.67 2.40
CA CYS A 72 -7.94 4.56 1.60
C CYS A 72 -6.46 4.75 1.21
N ILE A 73 -5.62 3.79 1.59
CA ILE A 73 -4.20 3.77 1.23
C ILE A 73 -3.98 2.58 0.29
N ALA A 74 -3.41 2.82 -0.89
CA ALA A 74 -2.96 1.77 -1.79
C ALA A 74 -1.44 1.71 -1.78
N ILE A 75 -0.87 0.53 -1.55
CA ILE A 75 0.56 0.27 -1.55
C ILE A 75 0.86 -0.67 -2.70
N SER A 76 1.63 -0.20 -3.68
CA SER A 76 2.07 -1.00 -4.82
C SER A 76 3.56 -1.30 -4.70
N ILE A 77 3.91 -2.57 -4.51
CA ILE A 77 5.29 -3.07 -4.52
C ILE A 77 5.60 -3.57 -5.93
N LEU A 78 6.61 -2.99 -6.57
CA LEU A 78 6.84 -3.12 -8.02
C LEU A 78 8.25 -3.62 -8.31
N ASP A 79 8.37 -4.65 -9.15
CA ASP A 79 9.65 -5.10 -9.73
C ASP A 79 9.93 -4.42 -11.09
N PHE A 80 9.46 -3.19 -11.26
CA PHE A 80 9.70 -2.34 -12.43
C PHE A 80 9.68 -0.88 -12.01
N ASN A 81 10.30 -0.04 -12.82
CA ASN A 81 10.31 1.40 -12.58
C ASN A 81 9.14 2.05 -13.32
N ILE A 82 8.44 2.96 -12.65
CA ILE A 82 7.36 3.77 -13.24
C ILE A 82 7.96 4.97 -13.97
N ASP A 83 9.00 5.57 -13.39
CA ASP A 83 9.67 6.76 -13.90
C ASP A 83 11.18 6.73 -13.58
N GLU A 84 11.88 7.79 -14.00
CA GLU A 84 13.33 7.96 -13.82
C GLU A 84 13.73 8.56 -12.47
N ARG A 85 12.79 8.86 -11.56
CA ARG A 85 13.12 9.45 -10.25
C ARG A 85 14.02 8.51 -9.45
N ALA A 86 14.96 9.07 -8.70
CA ALA A 86 15.86 8.29 -7.86
C ALA A 86 15.14 7.62 -6.67
N ASP A 87 14.07 8.25 -6.17
CA ASP A 87 13.30 7.75 -5.03
C ASP A 87 12.65 6.41 -5.34
N TYR A 88 12.99 5.40 -4.54
CA TYR A 88 12.37 4.07 -4.62
C TYR A 88 10.97 4.03 -3.99
N HIS A 89 10.66 4.97 -3.09
CA HIS A 89 9.35 5.09 -2.44
C HIS A 89 8.74 6.46 -2.73
N ASN A 90 7.63 6.49 -3.47
CA ASN A 90 6.88 7.70 -3.78
C ASN A 90 5.48 7.65 -3.18
N ILE A 91 4.96 8.81 -2.77
CA ILE A 91 3.60 8.98 -2.24
C ILE A 91 2.85 10.00 -3.10
N TYR A 92 1.72 9.57 -3.65
CA TYR A 92 0.81 10.38 -4.45
C TYR A 92 -0.44 10.72 -3.63
N ALA A 93 -0.81 12.00 -3.64
CA ALA A 93 -1.98 12.53 -2.93
C ALA A 93 -2.65 13.65 -3.74
N LEU A 94 -3.95 13.90 -3.48
CA LEU A 94 -4.69 14.97 -4.15
C LEU A 94 -4.31 16.34 -3.58
N ARG A 95 -3.65 17.16 -4.39
CA ARG A 95 -3.14 18.48 -4.01
C ARG A 95 -3.59 19.55 -5.01
N ASP A 96 -3.65 20.80 -4.56
CA ASP A 96 -3.82 21.94 -5.48
C ASP A 96 -2.53 22.23 -6.27
N LYS A 97 -2.60 23.18 -7.20
CA LYS A 97 -1.45 23.58 -8.04
C LYS A 97 -0.27 24.17 -7.25
N HIS A 98 -0.48 24.53 -5.98
CA HIS A 98 0.55 25.07 -5.07
C HIS A 98 1.07 24.01 -4.11
N GLY A 99 0.59 22.76 -4.20
CA GLY A 99 1.02 21.64 -3.37
C GLY A 99 0.24 21.48 -2.06
N LYS A 100 -0.76 22.32 -1.77
CA LYS A 100 -1.60 22.18 -0.58
C LYS A 100 -2.45 20.92 -0.71
N LEU A 101 -2.42 20.08 0.33
CA LEU A 101 -3.28 18.89 0.39
C LEU A 101 -4.74 19.32 0.40
N TYR A 102 -5.53 18.77 -0.53
CA TYR A 102 -6.96 19.05 -0.59
C TYR A 102 -7.70 18.31 0.54
N LEU A 103 -7.49 17.00 0.64
CA LEU A 103 -8.08 16.15 1.67
C LEU A 103 -7.29 14.86 1.84
N ASP A 104 -7.13 14.42 3.08
CA ASP A 104 -6.45 13.17 3.42
C ASP A 104 -7.40 11.95 3.39
N VAL A 105 -7.80 11.53 2.19
CA VAL A 105 -8.71 10.38 1.99
C VAL A 105 -8.20 9.31 1.05
N LEU A 106 -7.22 9.64 0.20
CA LEU A 106 -6.66 8.76 -0.80
C LEU A 106 -5.16 8.99 -0.89
N GLU A 107 -4.39 7.93 -0.60
CA GLU A 107 -2.94 7.90 -0.73
C GLU A 107 -2.54 6.71 -1.60
N LEU A 108 -1.65 6.92 -2.56
CA LEU A 108 -1.04 5.86 -3.35
C LEU A 108 0.46 5.85 -3.11
N HIS A 109 0.97 4.74 -2.60
CA HIS A 109 2.37 4.47 -2.38
C HIS A 109 2.89 3.58 -3.49
N THR A 110 4.04 3.94 -4.07
CA THR A 110 4.76 3.08 -5.01
C THR A 110 6.13 2.77 -4.43
N ILE A 111 6.46 1.48 -4.35
CA ILE A 111 7.73 0.97 -3.83
C ILE A 111 8.39 0.21 -4.98
N GLU A 112 9.35 0.84 -5.64
CA GLU A 112 10.05 0.34 -6.83
C GLU A 112 11.31 -0.41 -6.42
N LEU A 113 11.25 -1.75 -6.41
CA LEU A 113 12.31 -2.64 -5.89
C LEU A 113 13.61 -2.59 -6.70
N LYS A 114 13.58 -2.04 -7.92
CA LYS A 114 14.77 -1.85 -8.76
C LYS A 114 15.54 -0.57 -8.45
N LYS A 115 14.96 0.33 -7.65
CA LYS A 115 15.61 1.56 -7.19
C LYS A 115 16.19 1.34 -5.79
N ASN A 116 17.30 2.01 -5.47
CA ASN A 116 17.96 1.81 -4.19
C ASN A 116 17.37 2.72 -3.10
N PRO A 117 17.13 2.21 -1.88
CA PRO A 117 16.79 3.05 -0.75
C PRO A 117 17.87 4.07 -0.42
N ASN A 118 17.45 5.25 0.06
CA ASN A 118 18.38 6.26 0.52
C ASN A 118 19.08 5.78 1.80
N LYS A 119 20.42 5.63 1.73
CA LYS A 119 21.25 5.18 2.85
C LYS A 119 21.41 6.24 3.95
N GLU A 120 21.27 7.52 3.61
CA GLU A 120 21.39 8.63 4.55
C GLU A 120 20.14 8.77 5.43
N LYS A 121 19.00 8.23 4.97
CA LYS A 121 17.72 8.26 5.69
C LYS A 121 17.17 6.83 5.84
N PRO A 122 17.77 6.01 6.73
CA PRO A 122 17.28 4.67 6.99
C PRO A 122 15.86 4.70 7.56
N CYS A 123 14.99 3.85 7.03
CA CYS A 123 13.65 3.64 7.57
C CYS A 123 13.29 2.14 7.56
N PRO A 124 12.27 1.71 8.34
CA PRO A 124 11.88 0.30 8.40
C PRO A 124 11.51 -0.29 7.02
N LEU A 125 11.08 0.53 6.05
CA LEU A 125 10.80 0.07 4.70
C LEU A 125 12.05 -0.38 3.93
N ASN A 126 13.24 0.13 4.26
CA ASN A 126 14.51 -0.26 3.65
C ASN A 126 14.83 -1.75 3.93
N GLU A 127 14.42 -2.24 5.09
CA GLU A 127 14.58 -3.65 5.46
C GLU A 127 13.68 -4.52 4.60
N TRP A 128 12.44 -4.09 4.36
CA TRP A 128 11.48 -4.83 3.55
C TRP A 128 11.99 -4.90 2.12
N HIS A 129 12.48 -3.77 1.61
CA HIS A 129 13.16 -3.69 0.32
C HIS A 129 14.33 -4.70 0.22
N SER A 130 15.16 -4.78 1.25
CA SER A 130 16.29 -5.72 1.31
C SER A 130 15.84 -7.19 1.35
N LEU A 131 14.74 -7.48 2.05
CA LEU A 131 14.14 -8.81 2.07
C LEU A 131 13.60 -9.22 0.69
N PHE A 132 12.86 -8.34 0.01
CA PHE A 132 12.33 -8.61 -1.32
C PHE A 132 13.43 -8.79 -2.37
N ASN A 133 14.57 -8.13 -2.20
CA ASN A 133 15.72 -8.21 -3.11
C ASN A 133 16.81 -9.21 -2.66
N ALA A 134 16.55 -10.03 -1.64
CA ALA A 134 17.50 -11.04 -1.20
C ALA A 134 17.79 -12.04 -2.34
N LYS A 135 19.07 -12.20 -2.69
CA LYS A 135 19.52 -13.09 -3.78
C LYS A 135 19.94 -14.48 -3.30
N THR A 136 20.29 -14.60 -2.03
CA THR A 136 20.76 -15.84 -1.41
C THR A 136 19.86 -16.24 -0.25
N GLU A 137 19.86 -17.53 0.09
CA GLU A 137 19.12 -18.02 1.26
C GLU A 137 19.68 -17.46 2.57
N GLU A 138 20.99 -17.22 2.63
CA GLU A 138 21.64 -16.59 3.78
C GLU A 138 21.16 -15.14 4.00
N ASP A 139 21.09 -14.34 2.93
CA ASP A 139 20.54 -12.99 2.97
C ASP A 139 19.07 -13.02 3.42
N ARG A 140 18.29 -13.96 2.88
CA ARG A 140 16.88 -14.12 3.21
C ARG A 140 16.68 -14.45 4.69
N LEU A 141 17.44 -15.41 5.22
CA LEU A 141 17.38 -15.83 6.62
C LEU A 141 17.87 -14.72 7.57
N LYS A 142 18.93 -14.01 7.21
CA LYS A 142 19.44 -12.86 7.98
C LYS A 142 18.39 -11.76 8.07
N ASN A 143 17.79 -11.39 6.93
CA ASN A 143 16.74 -10.38 6.86
C ASN A 143 15.49 -10.84 7.64
N GLN A 144 15.05 -12.08 7.46
CA GLN A 144 13.89 -12.65 8.18
C GLN A 144 14.10 -12.68 9.70
N ARG A 145 15.29 -13.06 10.18
CA ARG A 145 15.63 -13.04 11.62
C ARG A 145 15.65 -11.63 12.19
N PHE A 146 16.06 -10.65 11.40
CA PHE A 146 15.99 -9.24 11.79
C PHE A 146 14.52 -8.81 11.95
N PHE A 147 13.69 -9.10 10.93
CA PHE A 147 12.25 -8.82 10.93
C PHE A 147 11.52 -9.38 12.15
N ASN A 148 11.74 -10.66 12.45
CA ASN A 148 11.06 -11.31 13.57
C ASN A 148 11.44 -10.66 14.91
N ARG A 149 12.68 -10.19 15.06
CA ARG A 149 13.12 -9.47 16.27
C ARG A 149 12.44 -8.10 16.39
N GLN A 150 12.32 -7.36 15.29
CA GLN A 150 11.65 -6.06 15.29
C GLN A 150 10.17 -6.18 15.65
N ILE A 151 9.46 -7.14 15.03
CA ILE A 151 8.04 -7.40 15.34
C ILE A 151 7.86 -7.79 16.82
N CYS A 152 8.74 -8.64 17.35
CA CYS A 152 8.69 -9.03 18.76
C CYS A 152 8.95 -7.84 19.70
N ALA A 153 9.91 -6.96 19.38
CA ALA A 153 10.20 -5.77 20.17
C ALA A 153 9.00 -4.79 20.20
N ASP A 154 8.39 -4.54 19.03
CA ASP A 154 7.22 -3.66 18.92
C ASP A 154 5.98 -4.25 19.61
N ALA A 155 5.85 -5.59 19.61
CA ALA A 155 4.78 -6.28 20.33
C ALA A 155 4.97 -6.28 21.86
N GLN A 156 6.21 -6.30 22.35
CA GLN A 156 6.51 -6.18 23.78
C GLN A 156 6.26 -4.77 24.32
N ILE A 157 6.55 -3.73 23.52
CA ILE A 157 6.27 -2.33 23.89
C ILE A 157 4.75 -2.09 24.02
N ARG A 158 3.91 -2.78 23.24
CA ARG A 158 2.44 -2.69 23.33
C ARG A 158 1.81 -3.47 24.48
N ARG A 159 2.57 -4.26 25.26
CA ARG A 159 2.07 -4.94 26.47
C ARG A 159 2.31 -4.16 27.77
N LEU A 160 2.99 -3.02 27.71
CA LEU A 160 3.32 -2.17 28.86
C LEU A 160 2.43 -0.92 28.97
N TRP A 161 1.33 -0.86 28.20
CA TRP A 161 0.28 0.16 28.28
C TRP A 161 -1.11 -0.47 28.09
#